data_AF-A0A8J5MZF9-F1
#
_entry.id   AF-A0A8J5MZF9-F1
#
_cell.length_a   1.000
_cell.length_b   1.000
_cell.length_c   1.000
_cell.angle_alpha   90.00
_cell.angle_beta   90.00
_cell.angle_gamma   90.00
#
_symmetry.space_group_name_H-M   'P 1'
#
loop_
_entity.id
_entity.type
_entity.pdbx_description
1 polymer ?
#
loop_
_entity_poly.entity_id
_entity_poly.type
_entity_poly.pdbx_seq_one_letter_code
_entity_poly.pdbx_strand_id
1 'polypeptide(L)'
;MSRRVTTRDDIVAVIALYKVNHVLREISAQTGVALRVVQNVVKHFRDLGEDKLPAPLPKSGRPKLLSPRTLKVISRQVRSNPSLTAREVKERNPRLLSHVLLRCVQQALHDDLGFKSFRARRKPLLTKRQKENRVKFCKKYEVWDLETWRSVLWSDKATFSYSNEQKKIDVDMVGGLVGEVIPDHSCLVFCPTRRNCETLAELICKVLPTQLKQVKNREKVSLYRALVEEGGGSVCPVLRKTLPYGVAYHHS
;
A
#
# COMPACT_ATOMS: atom_id res chain seq x y z
N MET A 1 -42.41 19.18 29.16
CA MET A 1 -41.25 19.45 30.05
C MET A 1 -40.19 18.39 29.84
N SER A 2 -38.96 18.77 29.47
CA SER A 2 -37.86 17.83 29.24
C SER A 2 -37.31 17.29 30.57
N ARG A 3 -37.02 15.99 30.66
CA ARG A 3 -36.38 15.40 31.86
C ARG A 3 -34.95 15.93 31.98
N ARG A 4 -34.57 16.48 33.15
CA ARG A 4 -33.17 16.82 33.48
C ARG A 4 -32.32 15.55 33.36
N VAL A 5 -31.30 15.59 32.52
CA VAL A 5 -30.32 14.50 32.36
C VAL A 5 -29.23 14.69 33.41
N THR A 6 -28.97 13.66 34.20
CA THR A 6 -27.87 13.66 35.17
C THR A 6 -26.54 13.70 34.42
N THR A 7 -25.74 14.73 34.70
CA THR A 7 -24.43 14.93 34.09
C THR A 7 -23.34 14.16 34.83
N ARG A 8 -22.15 14.10 34.26
CA ARG A 8 -20.98 13.51 34.92
C ARG A 8 -20.62 14.27 36.20
N ASP A 9 -20.77 15.59 36.20
CA ASP A 9 -20.44 16.45 37.35
C ASP A 9 -21.43 16.23 38.49
N ASP A 10 -22.73 16.05 38.18
CA ASP A 10 -23.74 15.66 39.16
C ASP A 10 -23.36 14.32 39.85
N ILE A 11 -22.87 13.34 39.09
CA ILE A 11 -22.43 12.03 39.62
C ILE A 11 -21.21 12.18 40.54
N VAL A 12 -20.24 13.01 40.14
CA VAL A 12 -19.04 13.29 40.95
C VAL A 12 -19.42 13.96 42.26
N ALA A 13 -20.29 14.98 42.22
CA ALA A 13 -20.75 15.69 43.41
C ALA A 13 -21.49 14.76 44.39
N VAL A 14 -22.37 13.90 43.87
CA VAL A 14 -23.09 12.89 44.68
C VAL A 14 -22.12 11.94 45.37
N ILE A 15 -21.09 11.45 44.66
CA ILE A 15 -20.12 10.50 45.21
C ILE A 15 -19.16 11.16 46.21
N ALA A 16 -18.75 12.40 45.95
CA ALA A 16 -17.94 13.17 46.90
C ALA A 16 -18.67 13.34 48.23
N LEU A 17 -19.94 13.76 48.21
CA LEU A 17 -20.75 13.91 49.43
C LEU A 17 -21.03 12.57 50.11
N TYR A 18 -21.23 11.50 49.34
CA TYR A 18 -21.37 10.14 49.89
C TYR A 18 -20.10 9.66 50.61
N LYS A 19 -18.90 9.93 50.06
CA LYS A 19 -17.62 9.58 50.71
C LYS A 19 -17.39 10.33 52.03
N VAL A 20 -17.99 11.51 52.18
CA VAL A 20 -17.97 12.31 53.42
C VAL A 20 -19.10 11.88 54.38
N ASN A 21 -19.80 10.77 54.10
CA ASN A 21 -20.89 10.20 54.92
C ASN A 21 -22.13 11.10 55.08
N HIS A 22 -22.42 11.99 54.11
CA HIS A 22 -23.68 12.72 54.11
C HIS A 22 -24.89 11.81 53.92
N VAL A 23 -26.02 12.17 54.54
CA VAL A 23 -27.27 11.41 54.39
C VAL A 23 -27.82 11.62 52.97
N LEU A 24 -28.29 10.56 52.31
CA LEU A 24 -28.71 10.62 50.89
C LEU A 24 -29.77 11.69 50.58
N ARG A 25 -30.63 12.04 51.55
CA ARG A 25 -31.60 13.14 51.42
C ARG A 25 -30.94 14.51 51.37
N GLU A 26 -29.90 14.73 52.17
CA GLU A 26 -29.10 15.94 52.16
C GLU A 26 -28.31 16.07 50.86
N ILE A 27 -27.73 14.96 50.38
CA ILE A 27 -27.06 14.91 49.07
C ILE A 27 -28.02 15.34 47.96
N SER A 28 -29.26 14.85 47.98
CA SER A 28 -30.29 15.21 47.00
C SER A 28 -30.64 16.70 47.05
N ALA A 29 -30.76 17.28 48.25
CA ALA A 29 -31.04 18.70 48.43
C ALA A 29 -29.87 19.59 47.97
N GLN A 30 -28.62 19.22 48.28
CA GLN A 30 -27.42 20.00 47.94
C GLN A 30 -27.06 19.92 46.45
N THR A 31 -27.19 18.75 45.83
CA THR A 31 -26.86 18.55 44.41
C THR A 31 -28.00 18.92 43.47
N GLY A 32 -29.22 19.07 43.99
CA GLY A 32 -30.45 19.25 43.20
C GLY A 32 -30.80 18.02 42.33
N VAL A 33 -30.12 16.90 42.52
CA VAL A 33 -30.39 15.62 41.85
C VAL A 33 -31.51 14.90 42.59
N ALA A 34 -32.49 14.37 41.86
CA ALA A 34 -33.61 13.65 42.48
C ALA A 34 -33.11 12.48 43.35
N LEU A 35 -33.68 12.31 44.55
CA LEU A 35 -33.27 11.31 45.53
C LEU A 35 -33.16 9.89 44.94
N ARG A 36 -34.07 9.51 44.04
CA ARG A 36 -34.04 8.19 43.38
C ARG A 36 -32.80 7.99 42.50
N VAL A 37 -32.34 9.06 41.85
CA VAL A 37 -31.11 9.05 41.05
C VAL A 37 -29.89 8.96 41.97
N VAL A 38 -29.86 9.73 43.07
CA VAL A 38 -28.79 9.64 44.09
C VAL A 38 -28.66 8.22 44.62
N GLN A 39 -29.78 7.59 45.00
CA GLN A 39 -29.82 6.19 45.45
C GLN A 39 -29.26 5.22 44.39
N ASN A 40 -29.66 5.38 43.13
CA ASN A 40 -29.17 4.54 42.03
C ASN A 40 -27.67 4.73 41.76
N VAL A 41 -27.17 5.98 41.82
CA VAL A 41 -25.76 6.30 41.64
C VAL A 41 -24.92 5.69 42.75
N VAL A 42 -25.31 5.88 44.02
CA VAL A 42 -24.60 5.30 45.18
C VAL A 42 -24.66 3.78 45.17
N LYS A 43 -25.79 3.18 44.76
CA LYS A 43 -25.88 1.73 44.56
C LYS A 43 -24.90 1.26 43.49
N HIS A 44 -24.90 1.88 42.31
CA HIS A 44 -23.99 1.50 41.23
C HIS A 44 -22.51 1.70 41.60
N PHE A 45 -22.21 2.74 42.38
CA PHE A 45 -20.86 3.00 42.91
C PHE A 45 -20.39 1.91 43.86
N ARG A 46 -21.26 1.46 44.77
CA ARG A 46 -20.99 0.30 45.65
C ARG A 46 -20.81 -0.99 44.85
N ASP A 47 -21.67 -1.24 43.87
CA ASP A 47 -21.59 -2.44 43.02
C ASP A 47 -20.29 -2.48 42.20
N LEU A 48 -19.67 -1.32 41.92
CA LEU A 48 -18.38 -1.19 41.23
C LEU A 48 -17.15 -1.27 42.16
N GLY A 49 -17.36 -1.48 43.47
CA GLY A 49 -16.28 -1.58 44.46
C GLY A 49 -15.76 -0.24 44.98
N GLU A 50 -16.52 0.85 44.86
CA GLU A 50 -16.20 2.20 45.39
C GLU A 50 -14.90 2.87 44.85
N ASP A 51 -14.23 2.23 43.89
CA ASP A 51 -13.03 2.77 43.24
C ASP A 51 -13.33 3.53 41.94
N LYS A 52 -14.42 3.17 41.25
CA LYS A 52 -14.74 3.68 39.91
C LYS A 52 -16.02 4.49 39.89
N LEU A 53 -15.97 5.65 39.24
CA LEU A 53 -17.15 6.47 38.99
C LEU A 53 -18.16 5.71 38.10
N PRO A 54 -19.44 5.67 38.48
CA PRO A 54 -20.54 5.17 37.65
C PRO A 54 -20.60 5.92 36.31
N ALA A 55 -20.53 5.18 35.20
CA ALA A 55 -20.72 5.73 33.86
C ALA A 55 -22.02 5.18 33.25
N PRO A 56 -22.73 5.96 32.41
CA PRO A 56 -23.88 5.45 31.69
C PRO A 56 -23.48 4.22 30.84
N LEU A 57 -24.22 3.13 30.99
CA LEU A 57 -24.06 1.97 30.14
C LEU A 57 -24.37 2.33 28.68
N PRO A 58 -23.65 1.74 27.70
CA PRO A 58 -23.99 1.90 26.30
C PRO A 58 -25.46 1.52 26.08
N LYS A 59 -26.22 2.39 25.43
CA LYS A 59 -27.61 2.09 25.07
C LYS A 59 -27.61 0.98 24.01
N SER A 60 -28.50 0.02 24.16
CA SER A 60 -28.75 -0.95 23.08
C SER A 60 -29.26 -0.20 21.85
N GLY A 61 -28.53 -0.34 20.74
CA GLY A 61 -28.94 0.19 19.46
C GLY A 61 -30.02 -0.67 18.80
N ARG A 62 -30.53 -0.20 17.66
CA ARG A 62 -31.39 -1.00 16.79
C ARG A 62 -30.67 -2.30 16.37
N PRO A 63 -31.32 -3.47 16.46
CA PRO A 63 -30.75 -4.71 15.95
C PRO A 63 -30.36 -4.58 14.47
N LYS A 64 -29.24 -5.21 14.08
CA LYS A 64 -28.81 -5.26 12.68
C LYS A 64 -29.83 -6.04 11.84
N LEU A 65 -30.00 -5.64 10.58
CA LEU A 65 -30.91 -6.31 9.65
C LEU A 65 -30.49 -7.76 9.36
N LEU A 66 -29.19 -8.01 9.27
CA LEU A 66 -28.64 -9.33 8.94
C LEU A 66 -28.31 -10.10 10.21
N SER A 67 -28.83 -11.33 10.30
CA SER A 67 -28.55 -12.23 11.42
C SER A 67 -27.11 -12.74 11.41
N PRO A 68 -26.54 -13.11 12.58
CA PRO A 68 -25.22 -13.76 12.65
C PRO A 68 -25.13 -15.05 11.81
N ARG A 69 -26.25 -15.78 11.66
CA ARG A 69 -26.32 -16.98 10.82
C ARG A 69 -26.17 -16.62 9.34
N THR A 70 -26.87 -15.59 8.88
CA THR A 70 -26.78 -15.10 7.50
C THR A 70 -25.36 -14.64 7.18
N LEU A 71 -24.72 -13.88 8.09
CA LEU A 71 -23.33 -13.44 7.94
C LEU A 71 -22.35 -14.63 7.82
N LYS A 72 -22.53 -15.69 8.62
CA LYS A 72 -21.70 -16.91 8.51
C LYS A 72 -21.85 -17.60 7.15
N VAL A 73 -23.06 -17.68 6.60
CA VAL A 73 -23.31 -18.28 5.27
C VAL A 73 -22.59 -17.48 4.18
N ILE A 74 -22.78 -16.17 4.18
CA ILE A 74 -22.11 -15.26 3.22
C ILE A 74 -20.59 -15.37 3.35
N SER A 75 -20.07 -15.37 4.59
CA SER A 75 -18.63 -15.45 4.86
C SER A 75 -18.02 -16.73 4.29
N ARG A 76 -18.68 -17.89 4.44
CA ARG A 76 -18.21 -19.16 3.87
C ARG A 76 -18.19 -19.13 2.35
N GLN A 77 -19.22 -18.56 1.72
CA GLN A 77 -19.28 -18.46 0.26
C GLN A 77 -18.16 -17.59 -0.30
N VAL A 78 -17.92 -16.42 0.30
CA VAL A 78 -16.86 -15.49 -0.13
C VAL A 78 -15.46 -16.06 0.13
N ARG A 79 -15.25 -16.79 1.24
CA ARG A 79 -13.96 -17.46 1.49
C ARG A 79 -13.68 -18.59 0.49
N SER A 80 -14.70 -19.32 0.07
CA SER A 80 -14.58 -20.39 -0.94
C SER A 80 -14.32 -19.82 -2.33
N ASN A 81 -15.02 -18.74 -2.69
CA ASN A 81 -14.79 -18.02 -3.94
C ASN A 81 -14.67 -16.51 -3.70
N PRO A 82 -13.43 -15.98 -3.53
CA PRO A 82 -13.20 -14.57 -3.30
C PRO A 82 -13.54 -13.64 -4.47
N SER A 83 -13.80 -14.19 -5.67
CA SER A 83 -14.19 -13.37 -6.83
C SER A 83 -15.69 -13.05 -6.87
N LEU A 84 -16.48 -13.53 -5.90
CA LEU A 84 -17.91 -13.27 -5.84
C LEU A 84 -18.21 -11.80 -5.61
N THR A 85 -19.07 -11.25 -6.46
CA THR A 85 -19.62 -9.91 -6.27
C THR A 85 -20.73 -9.92 -5.23
N ALA A 86 -20.98 -8.77 -4.60
CA ALA A 86 -22.09 -8.62 -3.65
C ALA A 86 -23.46 -8.93 -4.29
N ARG A 87 -23.61 -8.69 -5.60
CA ARG A 87 -24.83 -9.02 -6.36
C ARG A 87 -25.00 -10.54 -6.46
N GLU A 88 -23.96 -11.27 -6.87
CA GLU A 88 -24.00 -12.73 -6.94
C GLU A 88 -24.23 -13.36 -5.56
N VAL A 89 -23.64 -12.79 -4.50
CA VAL A 89 -23.93 -13.22 -3.12
C VAL A 89 -25.43 -13.07 -2.81
N LYS A 90 -26.05 -11.94 -3.19
CA LYS A 90 -27.49 -11.74 -3.00
C LYS A 90 -28.32 -12.77 -3.79
N GLU A 91 -28.01 -12.95 -5.08
CA GLU A 91 -28.73 -13.84 -5.99
C GLU A 91 -28.62 -15.32 -5.61
N ARG A 92 -27.47 -15.76 -5.08
CA ARG A 92 -27.26 -17.14 -4.62
C ARG A 92 -27.98 -17.48 -3.32
N ASN A 93 -28.49 -16.49 -2.59
CA ASN A 93 -29.16 -16.70 -1.30
C ASN A 93 -30.55 -16.06 -1.28
N PRO A 94 -31.48 -16.44 -2.19
CA PRO A 94 -32.78 -15.77 -2.31
C PRO A 94 -33.62 -15.90 -1.03
N ARG A 95 -33.54 -17.04 -0.33
CA ARG A 95 -34.24 -17.25 0.94
C ARG A 95 -33.77 -16.34 2.07
N LEU A 96 -32.51 -15.86 2.03
CA LEU A 96 -31.90 -15.08 3.09
C LEU A 96 -31.81 -13.59 2.76
N LEU A 97 -31.66 -13.24 1.47
CA LEU A 97 -31.26 -11.90 1.04
C LEU A 97 -32.21 -11.25 0.03
N SER A 98 -33.31 -11.91 -0.39
CA SER A 98 -34.27 -11.34 -1.36
C SER A 98 -34.76 -9.95 -0.95
N HIS A 99 -35.20 -9.83 0.31
CA HIS A 99 -35.72 -8.61 0.93
C HIS A 99 -34.63 -7.58 1.29
N VAL A 100 -33.35 -7.94 1.21
CA VAL A 100 -32.23 -7.10 1.65
C VAL A 100 -31.70 -6.30 0.46
N LEU A 101 -31.53 -4.98 0.60
CA LEU A 101 -30.94 -4.17 -0.46
C LEU A 101 -29.48 -4.57 -0.73
N LEU A 102 -29.02 -4.40 -1.98
CA LEU A 102 -27.64 -4.74 -2.37
C LEU A 102 -26.60 -4.01 -1.50
N ARG A 103 -26.86 -2.75 -1.16
CA ARG A 103 -26.01 -1.94 -0.28
C ARG A 103 -25.82 -2.58 1.10
N CYS A 104 -26.86 -3.19 1.67
CA CYS A 104 -26.75 -3.87 2.96
C CYS A 104 -25.84 -5.10 2.88
N VAL A 105 -25.87 -5.83 1.76
CA VAL A 105 -24.95 -6.96 1.51
C VAL A 105 -23.51 -6.45 1.37
N GLN A 106 -23.29 -5.38 0.60
CA GLN A 106 -21.97 -4.75 0.48
C GLN A 106 -21.43 -4.28 1.83
N GLN A 107 -22.27 -3.62 2.62
CA GLN A 107 -21.91 -3.11 3.93
C GLN A 107 -21.59 -4.27 4.90
N ALA A 108 -22.38 -5.33 4.90
CA ALA A 108 -22.09 -6.51 5.72
C ALA A 108 -20.79 -7.21 5.31
N LEU A 109 -20.48 -7.27 4.01
CA LEU A 109 -19.20 -7.81 3.55
C LEU A 109 -18.02 -6.98 4.06
N HIS A 110 -18.14 -5.66 4.02
CA HIS A 110 -17.07 -4.74 4.40
C HIS A 110 -16.97 -4.53 5.93
N ASP A 111 -18.05 -4.07 6.57
CA ASP A 111 -18.07 -3.62 7.97
C ASP A 111 -18.21 -4.79 8.95
N ASP A 112 -19.08 -5.76 8.67
CA ASP A 112 -19.34 -6.87 9.60
C ASP A 112 -18.35 -8.03 9.42
N LEU A 113 -17.92 -8.30 8.18
CA LEU A 113 -17.06 -9.44 7.85
C LEU A 113 -15.61 -9.03 7.53
N GLY A 114 -15.32 -7.73 7.38
CA GLY A 114 -13.97 -7.22 7.16
C GLY A 114 -13.39 -7.53 5.79
N PHE A 115 -14.20 -7.93 4.81
CA PHE A 115 -13.70 -8.24 3.47
C PHE A 115 -13.38 -6.96 2.70
N LYS A 116 -12.21 -6.96 2.07
CA LYS A 116 -11.75 -5.91 1.18
C LYS A 116 -11.73 -6.41 -0.26
N SER A 117 -12.06 -5.52 -1.19
CA SER A 117 -11.94 -5.80 -2.63
C SER A 117 -10.51 -5.56 -3.09
N PHE A 118 -9.94 -6.53 -3.80
CA PHE A 118 -8.61 -6.42 -4.40
C PHE A 118 -8.65 -6.86 -5.86
N ARG A 119 -7.82 -6.22 -6.69
CA ARG A 119 -7.56 -6.69 -8.05
C ARG A 119 -6.45 -7.73 -8.02
N ALA A 120 -6.76 -8.97 -8.41
CA ALA A 120 -5.75 -10.02 -8.52
C ALA A 120 -4.64 -9.61 -9.51
N ARG A 121 -3.37 -9.73 -9.10
CA ARG A 121 -2.23 -9.47 -10.00
C ARG A 121 -2.18 -10.51 -11.09
N ARG A 122 -1.89 -10.10 -12.33
CA ARG A 122 -1.60 -11.01 -13.44
C ARG A 122 -0.35 -11.82 -13.09
N LYS A 123 -0.44 -13.14 -13.19
CA LYS A 123 0.65 -14.08 -12.93
C LYS A 123 0.74 -15.07 -14.07
N PRO A 124 1.95 -15.51 -14.46
CA PRO A 124 2.09 -16.61 -15.42
C PRO A 124 1.33 -17.85 -14.93
N LEU A 125 0.58 -18.49 -15.84
CA LEU A 125 -0.08 -19.75 -15.55
C LEU A 125 0.98 -20.85 -15.47
N LEU A 126 1.08 -21.50 -14.30
CA LEU A 126 2.03 -22.59 -14.09
C LEU A 126 1.35 -23.93 -14.26
N THR A 127 1.93 -24.78 -15.11
CA THR A 127 1.57 -26.19 -15.20
C THR A 127 1.92 -26.93 -13.91
N LYS A 128 1.30 -28.09 -13.67
CA LYS A 128 1.59 -28.92 -12.49
C LYS A 128 3.10 -29.24 -12.39
N ARG A 129 3.70 -29.66 -13.50
CA ARG A 129 5.15 -29.93 -13.61
C ARG A 129 6.01 -28.71 -13.26
N GLN A 130 5.65 -27.52 -13.75
CA GLN A 130 6.38 -26.29 -13.43
C GLN A 130 6.33 -25.95 -11.94
N LYS A 131 5.18 -26.14 -11.27
CA LYS A 131 5.05 -25.94 -9.82
C LYS A 131 5.97 -26.88 -9.05
N GLU A 132 5.96 -28.17 -9.41
CA GLU A 132 6.83 -29.17 -8.80
C GLU A 132 8.31 -28.84 -8.98
N ASN A 133 8.73 -28.46 -10.19
CA ASN A 133 10.12 -28.08 -10.46
C ASN A 133 10.56 -26.84 -9.67
N ARG A 134 9.68 -25.83 -9.53
CA ARG A 134 9.96 -24.65 -8.72
C ARG A 134 10.13 -25.00 -7.24
N VAL A 135 9.26 -25.85 -6.68
CA VAL A 135 9.40 -26.30 -5.28
C VAL A 135 10.68 -27.11 -5.09
N LYS A 136 11.02 -28.01 -6.02
CA LYS A 136 12.29 -28.76 -5.99
C LYS A 136 13.50 -27.83 -6.03
N PHE A 137 13.48 -26.82 -6.89
CA PHE A 137 14.54 -25.81 -6.96
C PHE A 137 14.68 -25.06 -5.63
N CYS A 138 13.58 -24.53 -5.09
CA CYS A 138 13.61 -23.80 -3.82
C CYS A 138 14.14 -24.67 -2.67
N LYS A 139 13.67 -25.91 -2.53
CA LYS A 139 14.14 -26.83 -1.49
C LYS A 139 15.62 -27.20 -1.65
N LYS A 140 16.09 -27.39 -2.90
CA LYS A 140 17.49 -27.72 -3.18
C LYS A 140 18.45 -26.62 -2.70
N TYR A 141 18.04 -25.36 -2.86
CA TYR A 141 18.88 -24.20 -2.55
C TYR A 141 18.40 -23.43 -1.29
N GLU A 142 17.51 -24.01 -0.49
CA GLU A 142 17.00 -23.40 0.76
C GLU A 142 18.10 -23.25 1.81
N VAL A 143 19.05 -24.19 1.83
CA VAL A 143 20.19 -24.22 2.75
C VAL A 143 21.35 -23.32 2.31
N TRP A 144 21.26 -22.70 1.13
CA TRP A 144 22.33 -21.84 0.62
C TRP A 144 22.36 -20.51 1.37
N ASP A 145 23.54 -20.12 1.82
CA ASP A 145 23.78 -18.85 2.47
C ASP A 145 23.99 -17.71 1.46
N LEU A 146 24.06 -16.49 1.97
CA LEU A 146 24.21 -15.29 1.14
C LEU A 146 25.54 -15.26 0.38
N GLU A 147 26.62 -15.82 0.94
CA GLU A 147 27.92 -15.87 0.29
C GLU A 147 27.91 -16.80 -0.91
N THR A 148 27.29 -17.98 -0.78
CA THR A 148 27.11 -18.90 -1.90
C THR A 148 26.26 -18.28 -2.99
N TRP A 149 25.17 -17.59 -2.64
CA TRP A 149 24.34 -16.88 -3.63
C TRP A 149 25.09 -15.75 -4.35
N ARG A 150 26.03 -15.06 -3.70
CA ARG A 150 26.87 -14.02 -4.32
C ARG A 150 27.81 -14.57 -5.39
N SER A 151 28.18 -15.85 -5.30
CA SER A 151 28.99 -16.50 -6.34
C SER A 151 28.20 -16.82 -7.62
N VAL A 152 26.87 -16.73 -7.59
CA VAL A 152 26.01 -17.03 -8.74
C VAL A 152 25.93 -15.83 -9.67
N LEU A 153 26.44 -16.02 -10.90
CA LEU A 153 26.21 -15.08 -11.99
C LEU A 153 24.83 -15.35 -12.62
N TRP A 154 23.94 -14.36 -12.53
CA TRP A 154 22.62 -14.40 -13.16
C TRP A 154 22.68 -13.78 -14.55
N SER A 155 22.05 -14.43 -15.52
CA SER A 155 21.83 -13.88 -16.86
C SER A 155 20.38 -14.05 -17.28
N ASP A 156 19.87 -13.07 -18.02
CA ASP A 156 18.54 -13.10 -18.63
C ASP A 156 18.59 -12.37 -19.98
N LYS A 157 17.54 -12.51 -20.79
CA LYS A 157 17.38 -11.82 -22.08
C LYS A 157 16.21 -10.85 -22.01
N ALA A 158 16.49 -9.58 -22.26
CA ALA A 158 15.45 -8.58 -22.47
C ALA A 158 15.01 -8.54 -23.94
N THR A 159 13.75 -8.16 -24.19
CA THR A 159 13.24 -7.96 -25.55
C THR A 159 12.87 -6.50 -25.74
N PHE A 160 13.46 -5.85 -26.75
CA PHE A 160 13.21 -4.45 -27.07
C PHE A 160 12.43 -4.31 -28.38
N SER A 161 11.53 -3.33 -28.43
CA SER A 161 10.74 -3.03 -29.62
C SER A 161 11.54 -2.16 -30.59
N TYR A 162 12.45 -2.78 -31.35
CA TYR A 162 13.26 -2.09 -32.35
C TYR A 162 12.62 -2.13 -33.74
N SER A 163 12.76 -1.03 -34.50
CA SER A 163 12.54 -1.02 -35.94
C SER A 163 13.57 -1.89 -36.68
N ASN A 164 13.29 -2.25 -37.92
CA ASN A 164 14.23 -3.05 -38.73
C ASN A 164 15.55 -2.31 -38.96
N GLU A 165 15.52 -0.98 -39.02
CA GLU A 165 16.68 -0.11 -39.15
C GLU A 165 17.49 -0.09 -37.86
N GLN A 166 16.82 0.07 -36.70
CA GLN A 166 17.48 0.04 -35.40
C GLN A 166 18.19 -1.30 -35.15
N LYS A 167 17.58 -2.43 -35.55
CA LYS A 167 18.20 -3.77 -35.45
C LYS A 167 19.49 -3.92 -36.26
N LYS A 168 19.62 -3.18 -37.37
CA LYS A 168 20.84 -3.17 -38.20
C LYS A 168 21.94 -2.33 -37.56
N ILE A 169 21.56 -1.27 -36.85
CA ILE A 169 22.49 -0.32 -36.22
C ILE A 169 23.01 -0.86 -34.89
N ASP A 170 22.14 -1.43 -34.07
CA ASP A 170 22.44 -1.92 -32.72
C ASP A 170 22.09 -3.40 -32.60
N VAL A 171 23.03 -4.22 -33.06
CA VAL A 171 22.90 -5.69 -33.14
C VAL A 171 22.77 -6.31 -31.76
N ASP A 172 23.49 -5.78 -30.78
CA ASP A 172 23.54 -6.27 -29.40
C ASP A 172 22.44 -5.66 -28.51
N MET A 173 21.61 -4.77 -29.07
CA MET A 173 20.51 -4.08 -28.38
C MET A 173 20.94 -3.31 -27.14
N VAL A 174 22.19 -2.80 -27.12
CA VAL A 174 22.74 -2.05 -25.99
C VAL A 174 21.95 -0.75 -25.78
N GLY A 175 21.49 -0.11 -26.86
CA GLY A 175 20.63 1.07 -26.77
C GLY A 175 19.30 0.80 -26.08
N GLY A 176 18.79 -0.43 -26.13
CA GLY A 176 17.54 -0.85 -25.51
C GLY A 176 17.72 -0.92 -24.00
N LEU A 177 18.82 -1.52 -23.55
CA LEU A 177 19.23 -1.52 -22.14
C LEU A 177 19.42 -0.10 -21.60
N VAL A 178 20.09 0.77 -22.37
CA VAL A 178 20.25 2.19 -21.99
C VAL A 178 18.90 2.91 -21.95
N GLY A 179 17.97 2.56 -22.86
CA GLY A 179 16.63 3.10 -22.90
C GLY A 179 15.73 2.72 -21.73
N GLU A 180 16.08 1.69 -20.95
CA GLU A 180 15.40 1.38 -19.67
C GLU A 180 15.85 2.31 -18.53
N VAL A 181 17.04 2.90 -18.64
CA VAL A 181 17.62 3.80 -17.63
C VAL A 181 17.23 5.26 -17.92
N ILE A 182 17.27 5.66 -19.19
CA ILE A 182 17.00 7.02 -19.66
C ILE A 182 15.50 7.12 -20.02
N PRO A 183 14.76 8.16 -19.59
CA PRO A 183 15.23 9.47 -19.10
C PRO A 183 15.33 9.64 -17.58
N ASP A 184 14.91 8.65 -16.80
CA ASP A 184 14.83 8.80 -15.35
C ASP A 184 16.21 9.04 -14.73
N HIS A 185 17.22 8.31 -15.21
CA HIS A 185 18.62 8.45 -14.83
C HIS A 185 19.54 8.60 -16.05
N SER A 186 20.76 9.10 -15.82
CA SER A 186 21.81 9.12 -16.85
C SER A 186 22.56 7.79 -16.88
N CYS A 187 23.14 7.44 -18.03
CA CYS A 187 23.87 6.20 -18.21
C CYS A 187 25.36 6.46 -18.48
N LEU A 188 26.25 5.76 -17.78
CA LEU A 188 27.70 5.77 -18.01
C LEU A 188 28.14 4.42 -18.58
N VAL A 189 28.65 4.43 -19.80
CA VAL A 189 29.05 3.22 -20.54
C VAL A 189 30.54 2.95 -20.37
N PHE A 190 30.89 1.76 -19.91
CA PHE A 190 32.28 1.32 -19.76
C PHE A 190 32.69 0.43 -20.93
N CYS A 191 33.84 0.71 -21.55
CA CYS A 191 34.45 -0.23 -22.51
C CYS A 191 35.97 -0.35 -22.31
N PRO A 192 36.59 -1.43 -22.80
CA PRO A 192 38.03 -1.65 -22.61
C PRO A 192 38.94 -0.67 -23.35
N THR A 193 38.43 0.05 -24.35
CA THR A 193 39.23 1.00 -25.12
C THR A 193 38.44 2.28 -25.38
N ARG A 194 39.17 3.40 -25.47
CA ARG A 194 38.60 4.71 -25.79
C ARG A 194 37.76 4.69 -27.07
N ARG A 195 38.30 4.09 -28.14
CA ARG A 195 37.63 4.03 -29.45
C ARG A 195 36.32 3.25 -29.39
N ASN A 196 36.28 2.16 -28.62
CA ASN A 196 35.06 1.36 -28.48
C ASN A 196 33.98 2.13 -27.71
N CYS A 197 34.35 2.81 -26.62
CA CYS A 197 33.42 3.66 -25.87
C CYS A 197 32.81 4.76 -26.74
N GLU A 198 33.66 5.47 -27.49
CA GLU A 198 33.22 6.57 -28.35
C GLU A 198 32.26 6.05 -29.44
N THR A 199 32.60 4.94 -30.08
CA THR A 199 31.76 4.31 -31.12
C THR A 199 30.42 3.82 -30.55
N LEU A 200 30.46 3.15 -29.40
CA LEU A 200 29.26 2.60 -28.76
C LEU A 200 28.33 3.73 -28.26
N ALA A 201 28.88 4.79 -27.67
CA ALA A 201 28.09 5.92 -27.20
C ALA A 201 27.38 6.65 -28.37
N GLU A 202 28.07 6.82 -29.50
CA GLU A 202 27.43 7.38 -30.71
C GLU A 202 26.36 6.44 -31.29
N LEU A 203 26.59 5.13 -31.30
CA LEU A 203 25.61 4.13 -31.73
C LEU A 203 24.34 4.20 -30.87
N ILE A 204 24.49 4.22 -29.55
CA ILE A 204 23.37 4.35 -28.60
C ILE A 204 22.55 5.61 -28.91
N CYS A 205 23.20 6.75 -29.13
CA CYS A 205 22.52 8.01 -29.44
C CYS A 205 21.78 8.00 -30.79
N LYS A 206 22.16 7.11 -31.73
CA LYS A 206 21.46 6.94 -33.02
C LYS A 206 20.17 6.13 -32.87
N VAL A 207 20.11 5.18 -31.94
CA VAL A 207 18.91 4.34 -31.74
C VAL A 207 17.94 4.93 -30.72
N LEU A 208 18.41 5.79 -29.82
CA LEU A 208 17.59 6.48 -28.83
C LEU A 208 16.70 7.58 -29.44
N PRO A 209 15.47 7.80 -28.92
CA PRO A 209 14.58 8.85 -29.40
C PRO A 209 15.19 10.25 -29.28
N THR A 210 15.07 11.07 -30.33
CA THR A 210 15.63 12.43 -30.37
C THR A 210 14.99 13.38 -29.37
N GLN A 211 13.75 13.10 -28.95
CA GLN A 211 13.01 13.85 -27.93
C GLN A 211 13.75 13.89 -26.59
N LEU A 212 14.59 12.90 -26.30
CA LEU A 212 15.39 12.84 -25.06
C LEU A 212 16.32 14.04 -24.89
N LYS A 213 16.71 14.71 -25.98
CA LYS A 213 17.50 15.95 -25.92
C LYS A 213 16.83 17.08 -25.15
N GLN A 214 15.50 17.12 -25.16
CA GLN A 214 14.71 18.16 -24.50
C GLN A 214 14.45 17.85 -23.03
N VAL A 215 14.51 16.56 -22.65
CA VAL A 215 14.30 16.14 -21.26
C VAL A 215 15.47 16.61 -20.40
N LYS A 216 15.16 17.25 -19.26
CA LYS A 216 16.17 17.76 -18.31
C LYS A 216 17.20 18.70 -18.96
N ASN A 217 16.79 19.45 -19.99
CA ASN A 217 17.72 20.26 -20.79
C ASN A 217 18.48 21.30 -19.95
N ARG A 218 17.81 21.94 -18.98
CA ARG A 218 18.47 22.92 -18.09
C ARG A 218 19.63 22.30 -17.30
N GLU A 219 19.43 21.12 -16.72
CA GLU A 219 20.46 20.38 -16.00
C GLU A 219 21.59 19.94 -16.93
N LYS A 220 21.25 19.43 -18.12
CA LYS A 220 22.24 19.01 -19.14
C LYS A 220 23.11 20.18 -19.62
N VAL A 221 22.53 21.36 -19.83
CA VAL A 221 23.27 22.58 -20.19
C VAL A 221 24.17 23.03 -19.05
N SER A 222 23.67 22.98 -17.80
CA SER A 222 24.48 23.32 -16.62
C SER A 222 25.67 22.37 -16.47
N LEU A 223 25.45 21.06 -16.61
CA LEU A 223 26.50 20.04 -16.57
C LEU A 223 27.52 20.25 -17.68
N TYR A 224 27.06 20.52 -18.90
CA TYR A 224 27.96 20.82 -20.03
C TYR A 224 28.86 22.02 -19.73
N ARG A 225 28.33 23.10 -19.13
CA ARG A 225 29.14 24.27 -18.74
C ARG A 225 30.17 23.94 -17.68
N ALA A 226 29.78 23.18 -16.64
CA ALA A 226 30.71 22.74 -15.60
C ALA A 226 31.86 21.90 -16.20
N LEU A 227 31.54 20.97 -17.11
CA LEU A 227 32.55 20.17 -17.80
C LEU A 227 33.48 21.01 -18.69
N VAL A 228 32.99 22.08 -19.32
CA VAL A 228 33.82 23.01 -20.09
C VAL A 228 34.79 23.76 -19.18
N GLU A 229 34.33 24.22 -18.01
CA GLU A 229 35.14 24.94 -17.04
C GLU A 229 36.24 24.04 -16.46
N GLU A 230 35.88 22.83 -16.00
CA GLU A 230 36.83 21.83 -15.49
C GLU A 230 37.79 21.32 -16.57
N GLY A 231 37.31 21.19 -17.82
CA GLY A 231 38.06 20.69 -18.96
C GLY A 231 38.95 21.73 -19.66
N GLY A 232 39.29 22.83 -19.00
CA GLY A 232 40.17 23.88 -19.55
C GLY A 232 39.60 24.57 -20.79
N GLY A 233 38.28 24.72 -20.86
CA GLY A 233 37.57 25.35 -21.98
C GLY A 233 37.14 24.37 -23.08
N SER A 234 37.35 23.07 -22.93
CA SER A 234 37.01 22.08 -23.95
C SER A 234 36.31 20.84 -23.38
N VAL A 235 35.45 20.23 -24.19
CA VAL A 235 34.79 18.95 -23.91
C VAL A 235 34.97 18.06 -25.12
N CYS A 236 35.22 16.77 -24.87
CA CYS A 236 35.39 15.77 -25.92
C CYS A 236 34.25 15.86 -26.98
N PRO A 237 34.57 15.86 -28.29
CA PRO A 237 33.57 15.99 -29.35
C PRO A 237 32.45 14.94 -29.30
N VAL A 238 32.77 13.71 -28.87
CA VAL A 238 31.77 12.65 -28.73
C VAL A 238 30.89 12.90 -27.52
N LEU A 239 31.47 13.23 -26.36
CA LEU A 239 30.72 13.55 -25.16
C LEU A 239 29.76 14.73 -25.37
N ARG A 240 30.16 15.74 -26.15
CA ARG A 240 29.29 16.85 -26.56
C ARG A 240 28.01 16.38 -27.26
N LYS A 241 28.07 15.30 -28.06
CA LYS A 241 26.93 14.74 -28.79
C LYS A 241 26.07 13.82 -27.92
N THR A 242 26.68 13.10 -26.97
CA THR A 242 26.01 12.07 -26.18
C THR A 242 25.35 12.63 -24.90
N LEU A 243 25.93 13.69 -24.32
CA LEU A 243 25.42 14.33 -23.10
C LEU A 243 23.97 14.84 -23.23
N PRO A 244 23.51 15.42 -24.36
CA PRO A 244 22.10 15.74 -24.57
C PRO A 244 21.16 14.54 -24.43
N TYR A 245 21.61 13.32 -24.72
CA TYR A 245 20.81 12.11 -24.53
C TYR A 245 20.87 11.59 -23.08
N GLY A 246 21.75 12.13 -22.23
CA GLY A 246 22.00 11.60 -20.88
C GLY A 246 22.97 10.41 -20.89
N VAL A 247 23.78 10.27 -21.94
CA VAL A 247 24.77 9.19 -22.09
C VAL A 247 26.17 9.77 -21.96
N ALA A 248 26.96 9.20 -21.06
CA ALA A 248 28.40 9.42 -20.93
C ALA A 248 29.13 8.08 -21.09
N TYR A 249 30.45 8.12 -21.20
CA TYR A 249 31.27 6.92 -21.33
C TYR A 249 32.61 7.07 -20.63
N HIS A 250 33.19 5.93 -20.26
CA HIS A 250 34.51 5.84 -19.65
C HIS A 250 35.23 4.60 -20.19
N HIS A 251 36.53 4.68 -20.38
CA HIS A 251 37.36 3.52 -20.68
C HIS A 251 38.37 3.32 -19.57
N SER A 252 38.64 2.05 -19.25
CA SER A 252 39.75 1.67 -18.38
C SER A 252 41.09 1.69 -19.11
#